data_AF-A0A1S2K8Z1-F1
#
_entry.id   AF-A0A1S2K8Z1-F1
#
_cell.length_a   1.000
_cell.length_b   1.000
_cell.length_c   1.000
_cell.angle_alpha   90.00
_cell.angle_beta   90.00
_cell.angle_gamma   90.00
#
_symmetry.space_group_name_H-M   'P 1'
#
loop_
_entity.id
_entity.type
_entity.pdbx_description
1 polymer ?
#
loop_
_entity_poly.entity_id
_entity_poly.type
_entity_poly.pdbx_seq_one_letter_code
_entity_poly.pdbx_strand_id
1 'polypeptide(L)'
;MTGAARREGRIDLALRHTEEGSAASLRTDAVVLATGYAERPVDALLEPLGAYVARDTAGRPLVDRDQRLALDEKVGGKVFVQNAERHTHGVGAPDLGLAAWRSAVILNALTGRSPYPLPGRTAFTTFGLADAHR
;
A
#
# COMPACT_ATOMS: atom_id res chain seq x y z
N MET A 1 14.11 13.47 13.31
CA MET A 1 15.44 13.05 13.82
C MET A 1 16.38 12.94 12.64
N THR A 2 17.55 13.57 12.71
CA THR A 2 18.57 13.57 11.63
C THR A 2 19.80 12.74 11.98
N GLY A 3 19.97 12.35 13.25
CA GLY A 3 21.02 11.45 13.69
C GLY A 3 20.82 11.02 15.14
N ALA A 4 21.52 9.96 15.54
CA ALA A 4 21.55 9.47 16.91
C ALA A 4 22.95 8.95 17.24
N ALA A 5 23.45 9.25 18.43
CA ALA A 5 24.73 8.76 18.93
C ALA A 5 24.61 8.34 20.39
N ARG A 6 25.35 7.30 20.80
CA ARG A 6 25.40 6.89 22.21
C ARG A 6 26.56 7.58 22.92
N ARG A 7 26.30 8.26 24.04
CA ARG A 7 27.31 8.95 24.87
C ARG A 7 26.99 8.77 26.34
N GLU A 8 27.99 8.35 27.13
CA GLU A 8 27.89 8.18 28.59
C GLU A 8 26.68 7.33 29.03
N GLY A 9 26.43 6.23 28.30
CA GLY A 9 25.30 5.34 28.59
C GLY A 9 23.94 5.82 28.08
N ARG A 10 23.79 7.10 27.68
CA ARG A 10 22.57 7.69 27.12
C ARG A 10 22.65 7.86 25.60
N ILE A 11 21.52 8.18 24.98
CA ILE A 11 21.37 8.42 23.55
C ILE A 11 21.15 9.91 23.32
N ASP A 12 22.02 10.52 22.53
CA ASP A 12 21.91 11.91 22.07
C ASP A 12 21.30 11.92 20.66
N LEU A 13 20.15 12.58 20.51
CA LEU A 13 19.42 12.72 19.26
C LEU A 13 19.66 14.10 18.65
N ALA A 14 20.01 14.13 17.36
CA ALA A 14 19.99 15.34 16.57
C ALA A 14 18.63 15.49 15.90
N LEU A 15 18.03 16.66 16.05
CA LEU A 15 16.68 16.98 15.56
C LEU A 15 16.73 18.22 14.66
N ARG A 16 15.84 18.25 13.67
CA ARG A 16 15.57 19.43 12.84
C ARG A 16 14.08 19.70 12.87
N HIS A 17 13.70 20.91 13.23
CA HIS A 17 12.33 21.38 13.09
C HIS A 17 12.09 21.71 11.61
N THR A 18 11.08 21.11 10.99
CA THR A 18 10.85 21.23 9.54
C THR A 18 10.35 22.61 9.11
N GLU A 19 9.45 23.20 9.90
CA GLU A 19 8.82 24.49 9.63
C GLU A 19 9.75 25.67 9.97
N GLU A 20 10.37 25.67 11.15
CA GLU A 20 11.30 26.74 11.56
C GLU A 20 12.69 26.61 10.92
N GLY A 21 13.04 25.42 10.42
CA GLY A 21 14.39 25.11 9.91
C GLY A 21 15.48 25.04 10.99
N SER A 22 15.11 25.23 12.26
CA SER A 22 16.01 25.22 13.43
C SER A 22 16.48 23.80 13.78
N ALA A 23 17.62 23.71 14.47
CA ALA A 23 18.18 22.45 14.95
C ALA A 23 18.13 22.37 16.47
N ALA A 24 17.93 21.17 17.01
CA ALA A 24 17.90 20.91 18.44
C ALA A 24 18.59 19.56 18.77
N SER A 25 18.87 19.36 20.06
CA SER A 25 19.38 18.09 20.57
C SER A 25 18.53 17.61 21.74
N LEU A 26 18.38 16.29 21.88
CA LEU A 26 17.64 15.65 22.97
C LEU A 26 18.42 14.45 23.50
N ARG A 27 18.62 14.38 24.82
CA ARG A 27 19.30 13.26 25.49
C ARG A 27 18.29 12.38 26.22
N THR A 28 18.27 11.09 25.90
CA THR A 28 17.31 10.11 26.42
C THR A 28 17.99 8.78 26.76
N ASP A 29 17.37 7.97 27.61
CA ASP A 29 17.87 6.62 27.94
C ASP A 29 17.48 5.58 26.89
N ALA A 30 16.37 5.80 26.18
CA ALA A 30 15.84 4.90 25.17
C ALA A 30 15.16 5.65 24.02
N VAL A 31 15.04 4.97 22.87
CA VAL A 31 14.35 5.45 21.67
C VAL A 31 13.40 4.37 21.19
N VAL A 32 12.14 4.75 20.93
CA VAL A 32 11.14 3.89 20.30
C VAL A 32 10.93 4.35 18.86
N LEU A 33 11.25 3.47 17.89
CA LEU A 33 11.05 3.75 16.47
C LEU A 33 9.61 3.40 16.04
N ALA A 34 8.66 4.27 16.35
CA ALA A 34 7.27 4.15 15.94
C ALA A 34 7.02 4.66 14.50
N THR A 35 7.90 4.30 13.55
CA THR A 35 7.92 4.83 12.17
C THR A 35 6.97 4.12 11.21
N GLY A 36 6.13 3.20 11.71
CA GLY A 36 5.24 2.38 10.88
C GLY A 36 6.00 1.32 10.08
N TYR A 37 5.36 0.84 8.99
CA TYR A 37 5.89 -0.19 8.10
C TYR A 37 6.09 0.37 6.70
N ALA A 38 7.16 -0.07 6.03
CA ALA A 38 7.35 0.13 4.60
C ALA A 38 6.71 -1.04 3.83
N GLU A 39 6.08 -0.74 2.70
CA GLU A 39 5.65 -1.76 1.76
C GLU A 39 6.88 -2.55 1.30
N ARG A 40 6.82 -3.87 1.44
CA ARG A 40 7.93 -4.74 1.07
C ARG A 40 7.92 -4.98 -0.44
N PRO A 41 9.04 -4.74 -1.15
CA PRO A 41 9.16 -5.14 -2.54
C PRO A 41 8.88 -6.64 -2.69
N VAL A 42 7.94 -7.00 -3.57
CA VAL A 42 7.56 -8.39 -3.84
C VAL A 42 8.49 -9.05 -4.86
N ASP A 43 9.46 -8.31 -5.40
CA ASP A 43 10.42 -8.74 -6.42
C ASP A 43 11.12 -10.04 -6.09
N ALA A 44 11.56 -10.22 -4.84
CA ALA A 44 12.24 -11.45 -4.42
C ALA A 44 11.29 -12.65 -4.37
N LEU A 45 10.01 -12.44 -4.04
CA LEU A 45 9.00 -13.49 -4.02
C LEU A 45 8.52 -13.85 -5.43
N LEU A 46 8.46 -12.84 -6.31
CA LEU A 46 7.97 -12.94 -7.68
C LEU A 46 9.11 -13.02 -8.70
N GLU A 47 10.34 -13.31 -8.29
CA GLU A 47 11.52 -13.28 -9.16
C GLU A 47 11.32 -14.09 -10.45
N PRO A 48 10.76 -15.32 -10.42
CA PRO A 48 10.49 -16.08 -11.64
C PRO A 48 9.43 -15.45 -12.57
N LEU A 49 8.58 -14.58 -12.02
CA LEU A 49 7.55 -13.84 -12.75
C LEU A 49 7.99 -12.41 -13.10
N GLY A 50 9.16 -11.96 -12.65
CA GLY A 50 9.55 -10.56 -12.63
C GLY A 50 9.49 -9.88 -13.99
N ALA A 51 9.93 -10.58 -15.05
CA ALA A 51 9.91 -10.10 -16.43
C ALA A 51 8.49 -9.97 -17.03
N TYR A 52 7.51 -10.62 -16.42
CA TYR A 52 6.12 -10.63 -16.87
C TYR A 52 5.23 -9.70 -16.04
N VAL A 53 5.73 -9.12 -14.95
CA VAL A 53 4.96 -8.19 -14.10
C VAL A 53 5.05 -6.78 -14.69
N ALA A 54 3.91 -6.22 -15.10
CA ALA A 54 3.85 -4.83 -15.52
C ALA A 54 4.06 -3.89 -14.33
N ARG A 55 4.80 -2.80 -14.53
CA ARG A 55 5.20 -1.86 -13.48
C ARG A 55 4.89 -0.42 -13.84
N ASP A 56 4.67 0.38 -12.81
CA ASP A 56 4.56 1.83 -12.96
C ASP A 56 5.93 2.49 -13.13
N THR A 57 5.93 3.82 -13.30
CA THR A 57 7.15 4.62 -13.47
C THR A 57 8.05 4.65 -12.24
N ALA A 58 7.55 4.25 -11.07
CA ALA A 58 8.32 4.11 -9.83
C ALA A 58 8.82 2.66 -9.61
N GLY A 59 8.60 1.76 -10.58
CA GLY A 59 9.05 0.37 -10.52
C GLY A 59 8.15 -0.55 -9.67
N ARG A 60 6.96 -0.10 -9.25
CA ARG A 60 6.03 -0.90 -8.44
C ARG A 60 5.13 -1.75 -9.34
N PRO A 61 4.75 -2.97 -8.96
CA PRO A 61 3.79 -3.78 -9.71
C PRO A 61 2.46 -3.04 -9.90
N LEU A 62 1.92 -3.09 -11.12
CA LEU A 62 0.58 -2.59 -11.39
C LEU A 62 -0.46 -3.58 -10.87
N VAL A 63 -1.45 -3.06 -10.16
CA VAL A 63 -2.58 -3.83 -9.62
C VAL A 63 -3.86 -3.33 -10.27
N ASP A 64 -4.63 -4.24 -10.87
CA ASP A 64 -5.90 -3.91 -11.50
C ASP A 64 -7.04 -3.78 -10.48
N ARG A 65 -8.21 -3.34 -10.96
CA ARG A 65 -9.41 -3.14 -10.13
C ARG A 65 -9.92 -4.42 -9.45
N ASP A 66 -9.58 -5.59 -9.99
CA ASP A 66 -9.99 -6.89 -9.48
C ASP A 66 -8.94 -7.46 -8.49
N GLN A 67 -8.01 -6.62 -8.03
CA GLN A 67 -6.92 -6.94 -7.10
C GLN A 67 -5.88 -7.91 -7.68
N ARG A 68 -5.66 -7.90 -9.00
CA ARG A 68 -4.68 -8.77 -9.67
C ARG A 68 -3.44 -7.99 -10.06
N LEU A 69 -2.29 -8.65 -10.03
CA LEU A 69 -1.13 -8.15 -10.74
C LEU A 69 -1.42 -8.11 -12.24
N ALA A 70 -1.08 -7.01 -12.89
CA ALA A 70 -1.05 -6.94 -14.34
C ALA A 70 0.15 -7.78 -14.85
N LEU A 71 -0.15 -8.89 -15.51
CA LEU A 71 0.83 -9.85 -16.03
C LEU A 71 0.77 -9.88 -17.56
N ASP A 72 1.91 -10.18 -18.19
CA ASP A 72 2.02 -10.50 -19.62
C ASP A 72 1.08 -11.66 -19.99
N GLU A 73 0.47 -11.60 -21.17
CA GLU A 73 -0.50 -12.60 -21.65
C GLU A 73 0.07 -14.02 -21.76
N LYS A 74 1.40 -14.18 -21.81
CA LYS A 74 2.07 -15.50 -21.76
C LYS A 74 1.87 -16.21 -20.44
N VAL A 75 1.54 -15.49 -19.36
CA VAL A 75 1.27 -16.09 -18.06
C VAL A 75 -0.21 -16.48 -18.00
N GLY A 76 -0.51 -17.78 -18.14
CA GLY A 76 -1.88 -18.29 -18.10
C GLY A 76 -2.55 -18.22 -16.71
N GLY A 77 -1.76 -17.96 -15.65
CA GLY A 77 -2.24 -17.84 -14.28
C GLY A 77 -2.60 -16.41 -13.88
N LYS A 78 -3.29 -16.26 -12.75
CA LYS A 78 -3.58 -14.97 -12.12
C LYS A 78 -2.91 -14.90 -10.75
N VAL A 79 -2.35 -13.76 -10.41
CA VAL A 79 -1.80 -13.50 -9.06
C VAL A 79 -2.63 -12.37 -8.45
N PHE A 80 -3.32 -12.67 -7.36
CA PHE A 80 -4.07 -11.69 -6.58
C PHE A 80 -3.21 -11.17 -5.43
N VAL A 81 -3.40 -9.92 -5.06
CA VAL A 81 -2.69 -9.28 -3.95
C VAL A 81 -3.66 -8.69 -2.94
N GLN A 82 -3.19 -8.55 -1.71
CA GLN A 82 -3.91 -7.92 -0.60
C GLN A 82 -2.93 -7.02 0.14
N ASN A 83 -3.29 -5.76 0.34
CA ASN A 83 -2.47 -4.76 1.02
C ASN A 83 -1.11 -4.47 0.31
N ALA A 84 -1.06 -4.65 -1.00
CA ALA A 84 0.09 -4.30 -1.85
C ALA A 84 -0.27 -3.24 -2.90
N GLU A 85 -1.49 -2.70 -2.83
CA GLU A 85 -2.11 -1.89 -3.87
C GLU A 85 -2.38 -0.44 -3.45
N ARG A 86 -1.76 0.05 -2.37
CA ARG A 86 -2.00 1.43 -1.88
C ARG A 86 -1.70 2.50 -2.93
N HIS A 87 -0.71 2.28 -3.80
CA HIS A 87 -0.36 3.20 -4.88
C HIS A 87 -1.38 3.24 -6.04
N THR A 88 -2.29 2.28 -6.12
CA THR A 88 -3.34 2.20 -7.17
C THR A 88 -4.75 2.36 -6.60
N HIS A 89 -4.99 1.94 -5.35
CA HIS A 89 -6.31 1.90 -4.70
C HIS A 89 -6.42 2.84 -3.49
N GLY A 90 -5.34 3.57 -3.19
CA GLY A 90 -5.33 4.63 -2.20
C GLY A 90 -5.28 4.13 -0.75
N VAL A 91 -5.60 5.04 0.16
CA VAL A 91 -5.40 4.88 1.60
C VAL A 91 -6.21 3.76 2.26
N GLY A 92 -7.24 3.24 1.57
CA GLY A 92 -8.08 2.15 2.07
C GLY A 92 -7.48 0.74 1.89
N ALA A 93 -6.37 0.59 1.16
CA ALA A 93 -5.71 -0.71 0.95
C ALA A 93 -5.41 -1.48 2.26
N PRO A 94 -4.81 -0.87 3.31
CA PRO A 94 -4.57 -1.56 4.59
C PRO A 94 -5.80 -1.66 5.50
N ASP A 95 -6.95 -1.09 5.11
CA ASP A 95 -8.12 -1.04 5.99
C ASP A 95 -8.75 -2.43 6.15
N LEU A 96 -8.91 -2.87 7.40
CA LEU A 96 -9.62 -4.10 7.75
C LEU A 96 -11.12 -4.01 7.46
N GLY A 97 -11.73 -2.82 7.58
CA GLY A 97 -13.13 -2.59 7.22
C GLY A 97 -13.42 -2.87 5.74
N LEU A 98 -12.40 -2.77 4.88
CA LEU A 98 -12.49 -3.07 3.45
C LEU A 98 -12.02 -4.49 3.09
N ALA A 99 -11.53 -5.28 4.05
CA ALA A 99 -11.01 -6.62 3.79
C ALA A 99 -12.09 -7.58 3.25
N ALA A 100 -13.31 -7.52 3.79
CA ALA A 100 -14.44 -8.32 3.30
C ALA A 100 -14.83 -7.95 1.87
N TRP A 101 -14.88 -6.64 1.57
CA TRP A 101 -15.15 -6.15 0.22
C TRP A 101 -14.07 -6.58 -0.78
N ARG A 102 -12.78 -6.42 -0.45
CA ARG A 102 -11.67 -6.89 -1.31
C ARG A 102 -11.71 -8.40 -1.53
N SER A 103 -12.02 -9.16 -0.47
CA SER A 103 -12.16 -10.63 -0.58
C SER A 103 -13.30 -11.03 -1.50
N ALA A 104 -14.44 -10.32 -1.44
CA ALA A 104 -15.56 -10.52 -2.36
C ALA A 104 -15.18 -10.18 -3.81
N VAL A 105 -14.46 -9.08 -4.05
CA VAL A 105 -13.93 -8.72 -5.38
C VAL A 105 -13.06 -9.86 -5.94
N ILE A 106 -12.09 -10.35 -5.15
CA ILE A 106 -11.21 -11.44 -5.55
C ILE A 106 -11.98 -12.73 -5.84
N LEU A 107 -12.89 -13.14 -4.95
CA LEU A 107 -13.66 -14.39 -5.14
C LEU A 107 -14.58 -14.32 -6.36
N ASN A 108 -15.18 -13.15 -6.61
CA ASN A 108 -16.01 -12.96 -7.79
C ASN A 108 -15.16 -13.06 -9.07
N ALA A 109 -14.01 -12.39 -9.10
CA ALA A 109 -13.03 -12.42 -10.18
C ALA A 109 -12.43 -13.82 -10.43
N LEU A 110 -12.12 -14.55 -9.37
CA LEU A 110 -11.53 -15.90 -9.41
C LEU A 110 -12.52 -16.92 -9.97
N THR A 111 -13.79 -16.84 -9.54
CA THR A 111 -14.81 -17.83 -9.92
C THR A 111 -15.54 -17.49 -11.22
N GLY A 112 -15.39 -16.27 -11.74
CA GLY A 112 -16.16 -15.77 -12.88
C GLY A 112 -17.66 -15.64 -12.58
N ARG A 113 -18.03 -15.65 -11.31
CA ARG A 113 -19.41 -15.56 -10.80
C ARG A 113 -19.48 -14.44 -9.76
N SER A 114 -20.69 -14.07 -9.33
CA SER A 114 -20.87 -13.07 -8.26
C SER A 114 -21.55 -13.67 -7.02
N PRO A 115 -20.95 -14.68 -6.35
CA PRO A 115 -21.51 -15.26 -5.13
C PRO A 115 -21.61 -14.26 -3.97
N TYR A 116 -20.76 -13.23 -3.98
CA TYR A 116 -20.81 -12.13 -3.01
C TYR A 116 -21.23 -10.84 -3.70
N PRO A 117 -22.45 -10.32 -3.45
CA PRO A 117 -22.88 -9.07 -4.03
C PRO A 117 -22.02 -7.91 -3.51
N LEU A 118 -21.54 -7.07 -4.42
CA LEU A 118 -20.83 -5.85 -4.08
C LEU A 118 -21.80 -4.67 -4.07
N PRO A 119 -21.72 -3.76 -3.08
CA PRO A 119 -22.61 -2.62 -3.02
C PRO A 119 -22.33 -1.66 -4.19
N GLY A 120 -23.38 -1.21 -4.89
CA GLY A 120 -23.25 -0.26 -5.99
C GLY A 120 -22.96 1.18 -5.53
N ARG A 121 -23.57 1.61 -4.42
CA ARG A 121 -23.34 2.93 -3.80
C ARG A 121 -23.43 2.82 -2.29
N THR A 122 -22.42 3.34 -1.60
CA THR A 122 -22.34 3.36 -0.12
C THR A 122 -22.21 4.78 0.45
N ALA A 123 -21.80 5.75 -0.38
CA ALA A 123 -21.62 7.14 0.04
C ALA A 123 -22.80 8.03 -0.37
N PHE A 124 -23.17 8.95 0.52
CA PHE A 124 -24.07 10.06 0.19
C PHE A 124 -23.38 11.06 -0.75
N THR A 125 -22.09 11.30 -0.54
CA THR A 125 -21.24 12.17 -1.35
C THR A 125 -21.00 11.59 -2.74
N THR A 126 -21.08 12.44 -3.76
CA THR A 126 -20.64 12.13 -5.14
C THR A 126 -19.19 12.55 -5.31
N PHE A 127 -18.37 11.65 -5.86
CA PHE A 127 -16.98 11.93 -6.21
C PHE A 127 -16.85 12.01 -7.73
N GLY A 128 -16.05 12.96 -8.24
CA GLY A 128 -15.86 13.19 -9.67
C GLY A 128 -16.87 14.18 -10.28
N LEU A 129 -16.66 14.53 -11.55
CA LEU A 129 -17.45 15.55 -12.26
C LEU A 129 -18.67 14.98 -13.00
N ALA A 130 -18.68 13.67 -13.29
CA ALA A 130 -19.77 13.03 -14.02
C ALA A 130 -20.76 12.40 -13.04
N ASP A 131 -22.06 12.65 -13.24
CA ASP A 131 -23.11 11.84 -12.62
C ASP A 131 -23.02 10.43 -13.19
N ALA A 132 -22.47 9.50 -12.40
CA ALA A 132 -22.36 8.08 -12.74
C ALA A 132 -23.72 7.34 -12.78
N HIS A 133 -24.83 8.08 -12.85
CA HIS A 133 -26.20 7.56 -12.82
C HIS A 133 -27.01 8.14 -13.99
N ARG A 134 -26.89 7.48 -15.15
CA ARG A 134 -28.01 7.31 -16.10
C ARG A 134 -28.24 5.82 -16.29
#